data_AF-A0A971DVN8-F1
#
_entry.id   AF-A0A971DVN8-F1
#
_cell.length_a   1.000
_cell.length_b   1.000
_cell.length_c   1.000
_cell.angle_alpha   90.00
_cell.angle_beta   90.00
_cell.angle_gamma   90.00
#
_symmetry.space_group_name_H-M   'P 1'
#
loop_
_entity.id
_entity.type
_entity.pdbx_description
1 polymer ?
#
loop_
_entity_poly.entity_id
_entity_poly.type
_entity_poly.pdbx_seq_one_letter_code
_entity_poly.pdbx_strand_id
1 'polypeptide(L)' 'MDFRTQDIKNMSEIAQRMQGKSEDKVISELADMIRSGQGGLTPQKAMQMFQAIMPMLTSEQKRKIKKLMEELQY' A
#
# COMPACT_ATOMS: atom_id res chain seq x y z
N MET A 1 -13.19 14.40 3.23
CA MET A 1 -12.98 12.97 2.93
C MET A 1 -13.83 12.19 3.92
N ASP A 2 -14.85 11.47 3.45
CA ASP A 2 -15.60 10.53 4.29
C ASP A 2 -14.83 9.21 4.35
N PHE A 3 -13.96 9.07 5.34
CA PHE A 3 -13.38 7.77 5.68
C PHE A 3 -14.48 6.93 6.32
N ARG A 4 -14.96 5.90 5.63
CA ARG A 4 -15.97 5.00 6.19
C ARG A 4 -15.30 4.19 7.31
N THR A 5 -16.05 3.80 8.33
CA THR A 5 -15.57 2.97 9.45
C THR A 5 -14.86 1.68 8.98
N GLN A 6 -15.23 1.20 7.80
CA GLN A 6 -14.62 0.05 7.14
C GLN A 6 -13.21 0.33 6.62
N ASP A 7 -12.95 1.54 6.12
CA ASP A 7 -11.61 1.94 5.66
C ASP A 7 -10.64 2.02 6.84
N ILE A 8 -11.11 2.53 7.99
CA ILE A 8 -10.33 2.60 9.24
C ILE A 8 -10.00 1.19 9.77
N LYS A 9 -10.96 0.27 9.69
CA LYS A 9 -10.75 -1.12 10.13
C LYS A 9 -9.71 -1.84 9.27
N ASN A 10 -9.83 -1.70 7.94
CA ASN A 10 -8.84 -2.25 7.01
C ASN A 10 -7.45 -1.69 7.28
N MET A 11 -7.33 -0.37 7.49
CA MET A 11 -6.04 0.27 7.75
C MET A 11 -5.42 -0.16 9.09
N SER A 12 -6.25 -0.44 10.10
CA SER A 12 -5.81 -0.95 11.41
C SER A 12 -5.29 -2.39 11.31
N GLU A 13 -5.96 -3.25 10.54
CA GLU A 13 -5.51 -4.63 10.29
C GLU A 13 -4.19 -4.66 9.52
N ILE A 14 -4.01 -3.74 8.57
CA ILE A 14 -2.75 -3.58 7.84
C ILE A 14 -1.63 -3.15 8.80
N ALA A 15 -1.88 -2.14 9.64
CA ALA A 15 -0.91 -1.66 10.62
C ALA A 15 -0.49 -2.74 11.63
N GLN A 16 -1.44 -3.58 12.10
CA GLN A 16 -1.13 -4.72 12.95
C GLN A 16 -0.27 -5.77 12.24
N ARG A 17 -0.54 -6.04 10.96
CA ARG A 17 0.27 -6.96 10.16
C ARG A 17 1.67 -6.43 9.89
N MET A 18 1.87 -5.11 9.90
CA MET A 18 3.18 -4.47 9.71
C MET A 18 4.08 -4.54 10.95
N GLN A 19 3.51 -4.74 12.14
CA GLN A 19 4.29 -4.73 13.38
C GLN A 19 5.23 -5.95 13.46
N GLY A 20 6.54 -5.70 13.53
CA GLY A 20 7.57 -6.75 13.67
C GLY A 20 8.00 -7.45 12.37
N LYS A 21 7.52 -7.01 11.19
CA LYS A 21 7.94 -7.57 9.89
C LYS A 21 9.02 -6.69 9.24
N SER A 22 9.92 -7.33 8.48
CA SER A 22 10.86 -6.60 7.63
C SER A 22 10.12 -5.83 6.54
N GLU A 23 10.70 -4.72 6.11
CA GLU A 23 10.14 -3.84 5.08
C GLU A 23 9.73 -4.61 3.82
N ASP A 24 10.58 -5.53 3.35
CA ASP A 24 10.32 -6.29 2.13
C ASP A 24 9.12 -7.26 2.31
N LYS A 25 8.93 -7.82 3.52
CA LYS A 25 7.76 -8.67 3.82
C LYS A 25 6.47 -7.86 3.85
N VAL A 26 6.51 -6.62 4.36
CA VAL A 26 5.37 -5.71 4.33
C VAL A 26 5.02 -5.32 2.89
N ILE A 27 6.02 -5.03 2.06
CA ILE A 27 5.83 -4.68 0.65
C ILE A 27 5.17 -5.85 -0.10
N SER A 28 5.65 -7.08 0.09
CA SER A 28 5.08 -8.28 -0.53
C SER A 28 3.61 -8.50 -0.12
N GLU A 29 3.29 -8.39 1.16
CA GLU A 29 1.91 -8.59 1.63
C GLU A 29 0.94 -7.49 1.14
N LEU A 30 1.42 -6.25 1.04
CA LEU A 30 0.66 -5.16 0.43
C LEU A 30 0.45 -5.40 -1.06
N ALA A 31 1.47 -5.89 -1.77
CA ALA A 31 1.35 -6.22 -3.18
C ALA A 31 0.30 -7.32 -3.41
N ASP A 32 0.30 -8.39 -2.60
CA ASP A 32 -0.67 -9.49 -2.70
C ASP A 32 -2.11 -9.05 -2.39
N MET A 33 -2.30 -8.17 -1.41
CA MET A 33 -3.60 -7.58 -1.10
C MET A 33 -4.14 -6.74 -2.26
N ILE A 34 -3.27 -5.94 -2.88
CA ILE A 34 -3.63 -5.09 -4.02
C ILE A 34 -3.89 -5.94 -5.28
N ARG A 35 -3.08 -6.98 -5.54
CA ARG A 35 -3.30 -7.91 -6.65
C ARG A 35 -4.60 -8.69 -6.51
N SER A 36 -4.93 -9.12 -5.28
CA SER A 36 -6.18 -9.84 -4.99
C SER A 36 -7.44 -8.97 -5.02
N GLY A 37 -7.31 -7.64 -5.19
CA GLY A 37 -8.44 -6.72 -5.16
C GLY A 37 -9.03 -6.54 -3.76
N GLN A 38 -8.36 -7.06 -2.73
CA GLN A 38 -8.85 -7.03 -1.36
C GLN A 38 -8.92 -5.57 -0.88
N GLY A 39 -10.06 -5.20 -0.28
CA GLY A 39 -10.31 -3.81 0.14
C GLY A 39 -10.62 -2.84 -1.01
N GLY A 40 -10.85 -3.33 -2.24
CA GLY A 40 -11.21 -2.48 -3.38
C GLY A 40 -10.05 -1.67 -3.96
N LEU A 41 -8.81 -2.07 -3.64
CA LEU A 41 -7.59 -1.61 -4.30
C LEU A 41 -7.23 -2.59 -5.42
N THR A 42 -7.26 -2.13 -6.66
CA THR A 42 -6.64 -2.83 -7.79
C THR A 42 -5.23 -2.30 -8.02
N PRO A 43 -4.34 -3.04 -8.72
CA PRO A 43 -2.99 -2.55 -9.04
C PRO A 43 -3.01 -1.19 -9.75
N GLN A 44 -3.92 -1.00 -10.71
CA GLN A 44 -4.08 0.26 -11.44
C GLN A 44 -4.46 1.43 -10.51
N LYS A 45 -5.42 1.20 -9.60
CA LYS A 45 -5.87 2.22 -8.65
C LYS A 45 -4.77 2.54 -7.63
N ALA A 46 -4.02 1.54 -7.18
CA ALA A 46 -2.87 1.72 -6.30
C ALA A 46 -1.78 2.57 -6.96
N MET A 47 -1.42 2.28 -8.21
CA MET A 47 -0.44 3.08 -8.96
C MET A 47 -0.86 4.55 -9.10
N GLN A 48 -2.13 4.81 -9.42
CA GLN A 48 -2.64 6.19 -9.50
C GLN A 48 -2.54 6.93 -8.16
N MET A 49 -2.91 6.27 -7.06
CA MET A 49 -2.79 6.85 -5.72
C MET A 49 -1.33 7.11 -5.34
N PHE A 50 -0.43 6.16 -5.60
CA PHE A 50 0.99 6.31 -5.33
C PHE A 50 1.59 7.48 -6.11
N GLN A 51 1.29 7.61 -7.39
CA GLN A 51 1.72 8.76 -8.20
C GLN A 51 1.22 10.10 -7.64
N ALA A 52 -0.02 10.15 -7.14
CA ALA A 52 -0.61 11.36 -6.58
C ALA A 52 0.05 11.79 -5.26
N ILE A 53 0.44 10.84 -4.40
CA ILE A 53 1.04 11.17 -3.09
C ILE A 53 2.56 11.35 -3.17
N MET A 54 3.22 10.80 -4.20
CA MET A 54 4.69 10.82 -4.36
C MET A 54 5.34 12.18 -4.10
N PRO A 55 4.82 13.35 -4.56
CA PRO A 55 5.44 14.65 -4.31
C PRO A 55 5.55 14.99 -2.82
N MET A 56 4.62 14.51 -2.00
CA MET A 56 4.52 14.81 -0.56
C MET A 56 5.36 13.87 0.32
N LEU A 57 5.97 12.84 -0.27
CA LEU A 57 6.73 11.83 0.45
C LEU A 57 8.21 12.21 0.63
N THR A 58 8.78 11.74 1.73
CA THR A 58 10.24 11.79 1.95
C THR A 58 10.98 10.87 0.97
N SER A 59 12.28 11.08 0.79
CA SER A 59 13.10 10.23 -0.09
C SER A 59 13.07 8.75 0.30
N GLU A 60 12.99 8.46 1.61
CA GLU A 60 12.87 7.09 2.12
C GLU A 60 11.51 6.49 1.74
N GLN A 61 10.41 7.20 2.01
CA GLN A 61 9.06 6.75 1.66
C GLN A 61 8.89 6.55 0.15
N LYS A 62 9.46 7.45 -0.67
CA LYS A 62 9.49 7.32 -2.13
C LYS A 62 10.15 6.02 -2.59
N ARG A 63 11.24 5.59 -1.94
CA ARG A 63 11.91 4.32 -2.28
C ARG A 63 11.01 3.12 -1.98
N LYS A 64 10.31 3.12 -0.84
CA LYS A 64 9.38 2.03 -0.46
C LYS A 64 8.20 1.93 -1.42
N ILE A 65 7.60 3.06 -1.79
CA ILE A 65 6.51 3.12 -2.76
C ILE A 65 6.96 2.65 -4.15
N LYS A 66 8.17 3.01 -4.59
CA LYS A 66 8.73 2.52 -5.86
C LYS A 66 8.89 1.00 -5.88
N LYS A 67 9.49 0.41 -4.84
CA LYS A 67 9.57 -1.06 -4.70
C LYS A 67 8.19 -1.72 -4.79
N LEU A 68 7.20 -1.15 -4.10
CA LEU A 68 5.82 -1.66 -4.14
C LEU A 68 5.18 -1.52 -5.54
N MET A 69 5.44 -0.43 -6.25
CA MET A 69 4.98 -0.25 -7.64
C MET A 69 5.64 -1.25 -8.60
N GLU A 70 6.94 -1.54 -8.42
CA GLU A 70 7.66 -2.53 -9.21
C GLU A 70 7.10 -3.93 -9.00
N GLU A 71 6.82 -4.32 -7.76
CA GLU A 71 6.14 -5.59 -7.45
C GLU A 71 4.79 -5.68 -8.17
N LEU A 72 3.97 -4.63 -8.16
CA LEU A 72 2.64 -4.64 -8.81
C LEU A 72 2.66 -4.72 -10.34
N GLN A 73 3.81 -4.56 -10.99
CA GLN A 73 3.96 -4.71 -12.45
C GLN A 73 4.23 -6.14 -12.90
N TYR A 74 4.64 -7.02 -11.98
CA TYR A 74 4.81 -8.47 -12.20
C TYR A 74 3.57 -9.23 -11.72
#